data_AF-A0A7Z1R105-F1
#
_entry.id   AF-A0A7Z1R105-F1
#
_cell.length_a   1.000
_cell.length_b   1.000
_cell.length_c   1.000
_cell.angle_alpha   90.00
_cell.angle_beta   90.00
_cell.angle_gamma   90.00
#
_symmetry.space_group_name_H-M   'P 1'
#
loop_
_entity.id
_entity.type
_entity.pdbx_description
1 polymer ?
#
loop_
_entity_poly.entity_id
_entity_poly.type
_entity_poly.pdbx_seq_one_letter_code
_entity_poly.pdbx_strand_id
1 'polypeptide(L)'
;MADPTRLKILHSLQGGERCVSAILDIVGGSQANVSKHLSVLKRAGLVDSRRDGLNVFYQISDQGVFSICRNVCDSLELRIDREHHTIVEGREQMNRAELAKR
;
A
#
# COMPACT_ATOMS: atom_id res chain seq x y z
N MET A 1 -8.32 3.75 6.16
CA MET A 1 -8.27 3.80 4.68
C MET A 1 -6.90 3.42 4.11
N ALA A 2 -5.78 3.58 4.83
CA ALA A 2 -4.51 2.93 4.48
C ALA A 2 -4.43 1.53 5.13
N ASP A 3 -4.17 0.48 4.35
CA ASP A 3 -3.87 -0.88 4.83
C ASP A 3 -2.84 -1.47 3.86
N PRO A 4 -1.70 -1.95 4.36
CA PRO A 4 -0.63 -2.48 3.51
C PRO A 4 -1.11 -3.60 2.58
N THR A 5 -2.08 -4.40 3.02
CA THR A 5 -2.64 -5.51 2.24
C THR A 5 -3.35 -5.01 0.99
N ARG A 6 -4.09 -3.90 1.08
CA ARG A 6 -4.76 -3.30 -0.09
C ARG A 6 -3.73 -2.80 -1.12
N LEU A 7 -2.63 -2.21 -0.68
CA LEU A 7 -1.55 -1.79 -1.57
C LEU A 7 -0.88 -2.99 -2.25
N LYS A 8 -0.59 -4.06 -1.49
CA LYS A 8 -0.04 -5.31 -2.06
C LYS A 8 -0.96 -5.93 -3.10
N ILE A 9 -2.28 -5.92 -2.87
CA ILE A 9 -3.28 -6.40 -3.84
C ILE A 9 -3.25 -5.55 -5.11
N LEU A 10 -3.27 -4.22 -5.00
CA LEU A 10 -3.22 -3.34 -6.18
C LEU A 10 -1.92 -3.53 -6.96
N HIS A 11 -0.79 -3.70 -6.27
CA HIS A 11 0.49 -3.97 -6.90
C HIS A 11 0.52 -5.33 -7.62
N SER A 12 -0.07 -6.38 -7.03
CA SER A 12 -0.12 -7.70 -7.69
C SER A 12 -0.93 -7.66 -9.00
N LEU A 13 -1.94 -6.80 -9.08
CA LEU A 13 -2.78 -6.60 -10.27
C LEU A 13 -2.19 -5.66 -11.33
N GLN A 14 -1.04 -5.03 -11.06
CA GLN A 14 -0.37 -4.13 -12.02
C GLN A 14 0.07 -4.85 -13.30
N GLY A 15 0.39 -6.14 -13.22
CA GLY A 15 0.77 -6.97 -14.36
C GLY A 15 -0.40 -7.55 -15.17
N GLY A 16 -1.65 -7.17 -14.85
CA GLY A 16 -2.85 -7.71 -15.48
C GLY A 16 -3.77 -8.44 -14.50
N GLU A 17 -4.83 -9.04 -15.04
CA GLU A 17 -5.84 -9.70 -14.22
C GLU A 17 -5.28 -10.94 -13.49
N ARG A 18 -5.77 -11.20 -12.28
CA ARG A 18 -5.42 -12.39 -11.49
C ARG A 18 -6.61 -12.96 -10.75
N CYS A 19 -6.65 -14.28 -10.58
CA CYS A 19 -7.62 -14.94 -9.72
C CYS A 19 -7.27 -14.76 -8.23
N VAL A 20 -8.27 -14.97 -7.36
CA VAL A 20 -8.10 -14.79 -5.90
C VAL A 20 -6.98 -15.66 -5.32
N SER A 21 -6.79 -16.89 -5.80
CA SER A 21 -5.70 -17.77 -5.35
C SER A 21 -4.33 -17.19 -5.72
N ALA A 22 -4.14 -16.74 -6.96
CA ALA A 22 -2.89 -16.12 -7.38
C ALA A 22 -2.60 -14.80 -6.62
N ILE A 23 -3.64 -14.06 -6.21
CA ILE A 23 -3.49 -12.87 -5.36
C ILE A 23 -3.07 -13.28 -3.94
N LEU A 24 -3.66 -14.33 -3.39
CA LEU A 24 -3.31 -14.87 -2.07
C LEU A 24 -1.86 -15.34 -1.99
N ASP A 25 -1.37 -16.02 -3.03
CA ASP A 25 0.01 -16.52 -3.07
C ASP A 25 1.05 -15.38 -2.98
N ILE A 26 0.71 -14.19 -3.49
CA ILE A 26 1.60 -13.01 -3.47
C ILE A 26 1.42 -12.20 -2.18
N VAL A 27 0.18 -11.95 -1.78
CA VAL A 27 -0.15 -11.03 -0.68
C VAL A 27 0.00 -11.70 0.68
N GLY A 28 -0.20 -13.02 0.74
CA GLY A 28 -0.28 -13.81 1.97
C GLY A 28 -1.56 -13.57 2.77
N GLY A 29 -1.65 -14.22 3.93
CA GLY A 29 -2.80 -14.15 4.83
C GLY A 29 -3.92 -15.13 4.46
N SER A 30 -5.12 -14.93 5.03
CA SER A 30 -6.26 -15.81 4.79
C SER A 30 -7.11 -15.36 3.61
N GLN A 31 -7.76 -16.33 2.94
CA GLN A 31 -8.70 -16.05 1.85
C GLN A 31 -9.83 -15.11 2.26
N ALA A 32 -10.34 -15.24 3.48
CA ALA A 32 -11.36 -14.34 4.02
C ALA A 32 -10.85 -12.90 4.12
N ASN A 33 -9.60 -12.71 4.56
CA ASN A 33 -8.98 -11.38 4.68
C ASN A 33 -8.78 -10.74 3.30
N VAL A 34 -8.19 -11.47 2.35
CA VAL A 34 -7.97 -10.97 0.98
C VAL A 34 -9.30 -10.65 0.29
N SER A 35 -10.31 -11.52 0.42
CA SER A 35 -11.64 -11.29 -0.16
C SER A 35 -12.33 -10.04 0.42
N LYS A 36 -12.18 -9.80 1.73
CA LYS A 36 -12.66 -8.58 2.38
C LYS A 36 -12.00 -7.34 1.79
N HIS A 37 -10.67 -7.36 1.61
CA HIS A 37 -9.94 -6.24 1.01
C HIS A 37 -10.31 -6.01 -0.45
N LEU A 38 -10.42 -7.06 -1.27
CA LEU A 38 -10.90 -6.98 -2.66
C LEU A 38 -12.31 -6.38 -2.74
N SER A 39 -13.20 -6.75 -1.82
CA SER A 39 -14.56 -6.18 -1.75
C SER A 39 -14.54 -4.68 -1.42
N VAL A 40 -13.62 -4.23 -0.56
CA VAL A 40 -13.43 -2.81 -0.26
C VAL A 40 -12.89 -2.06 -1.49
N LEU A 41 -11.87 -2.60 -2.15
CA LEU A 41 -11.27 -2.01 -3.35
C LEU A 41 -12.30 -1.91 -4.50
N LYS A 42 -13.11 -2.96 -4.70
CA LYS A 42 -14.16 -2.99 -5.71
C LYS A 42 -15.24 -1.94 -5.44
N ARG A 43 -15.70 -1.82 -4.19
CA ARG A 43 -16.67 -0.76 -3.82
C ARG A 43 -16.11 0.65 -3.96
N ALA A 44 -14.79 0.81 -3.85
CA ALA A 44 -14.11 2.07 -4.09
C ALA A 44 -13.86 2.36 -5.59
N GLY A 45 -14.24 1.45 -6.50
CA GLY A 45 -14.02 1.60 -7.94
C GLY A 45 -12.56 1.47 -8.37
N LEU A 46 -11.71 0.85 -7.54
CA LEU A 46 -10.27 0.71 -7.82
C LEU A 46 -9.96 -0.59 -8.59
N VAL A 47 -10.80 -1.60 -8.43
CA VAL A 47 -10.68 -2.89 -9.11
C VAL A 47 -12.03 -3.35 -9.63
N ASP A 48 -11.99 -4.02 -10.77
CA ASP A 48 -13.12 -4.76 -11.32
C ASP A 48 -12.92 -6.25 -11.13
N SER A 49 -14.02 -7.00 -11.31
CA SER A 49 -13.98 -8.44 -11.22
C SER A 49 -14.79 -9.08 -12.34
N ARG A 50 -14.26 -10.13 -12.96
CA ARG A 50 -15.01 -11.04 -13.83
C ARG A 50 -15.04 -12.44 -13.23
N ARG A 51 -16.09 -13.19 -13.53
CA ARG A 51 -16.21 -14.59 -13.14
C ARG A 51 -15.97 -15.48 -14.35
N ASP A 52 -15.16 -16.51 -14.16
CA ASP A 52 -14.81 -17.49 -15.18
C ASP A 52 -14.88 -18.89 -14.56
N GLY A 53 -15.97 -19.60 -14.85
CA GLY A 53 -16.35 -20.83 -14.15
C GLY A 53 -16.46 -20.63 -12.63
N LEU A 54 -15.66 -21.39 -11.89
CA LEU A 54 -15.60 -21.33 -10.42
C LEU A 54 -14.69 -20.20 -9.89
N ASN A 55 -13.88 -19.60 -10.77
CA ASN A 55 -12.88 -18.62 -10.39
C ASN A 55 -13.40 -17.19 -10.56
N VAL A 56 -12.96 -16.31 -9.67
CA VAL A 56 -13.16 -14.86 -9.80
C VAL A 56 -11.81 -14.21 -10.05
N PHE A 57 -11.73 -13.48 -11.14
CA PHE A 57 -10.56 -12.72 -11.58
C PHE A 57 -10.78 -11.25 -11.25
N TYR A 58 -9.72 -10.59 -10.81
CA TYR A 58 -9.70 -9.16 -10.51
C TYR A 58 -8.69 -8.46 -11.40
N GLN A 59 -8.98 -7.22 -11.75
CA GLN A 59 -8.08 -6.33 -12.49
C GLN A 59 -8.26 -4.90 -11.99
N ILE A 60 -7.29 -4.03 -12.29
CA ILE A 60 -7.42 -2.60 -12.02
C ILE A 60 -8.47 -1.98 -12.96
N SER A 61 -9.40 -1.20 -12.42
CA SER A 61 -10.50 -0.59 -13.18
C SER A 61 -10.04 0.50 -14.14
N ASP A 62 -9.07 1.32 -13.73
CA ASP A 62 -8.48 2.38 -14.53
C ASP A 62 -7.00 2.55 -14.16
N GLN A 63 -6.10 2.69 -15.13
CA GLN A 63 -4.68 2.88 -14.86
C GLN A 63 -4.37 4.16 -14.06
N GLY A 64 -5.27 5.14 -14.06
CA GLY A 64 -5.24 6.34 -13.22
C GLY A 64 -5.29 6.05 -11.72
N VAL A 65 -5.76 4.86 -11.30
CA VAL A 65 -5.68 4.37 -9.92
C VAL A 65 -4.24 4.38 -9.41
N PHE A 66 -3.27 4.00 -10.26
CA PHE A 66 -1.85 4.01 -9.86
C PHE A 66 -1.31 5.42 -9.66
N SER A 67 -1.83 6.41 -10.39
CA SER A 67 -1.43 7.80 -10.21
C SER A 67 -1.92 8.36 -8.86
N ILE A 68 -3.12 7.96 -8.42
CA ILE A 68 -3.62 8.30 -7.08
C ILE A 68 -2.80 7.60 -6.00
N CYS A 69 -2.51 6.31 -6.15
CA CYS A 69 -1.68 5.57 -5.20
C CYS A 69 -0.26 6.15 -5.09
N ARG A 70 0.37 6.52 -6.21
CA ARG A 70 1.67 7.22 -6.22
C ARG A 70 1.60 8.52 -5.43
N ASN A 71 0.66 9.40 -5.74
CA ASN A 71 0.52 10.68 -5.01
C ASN A 71 0.33 10.50 -3.49
N VAL A 72 -0.37 9.44 -3.07
CA VAL A 72 -0.53 9.11 -1.64
C VAL A 72 0.79 8.63 -1.04
N CYS A 73 1.52 7.75 -1.74
CA CYS A 73 2.84 7.29 -1.32
C CYS A 73 3.85 8.44 -1.25
N ASP A 74 3.91 9.31 -2.27
CA ASP A 74 4.82 10.46 -2.33
C ASP A 74 4.55 11.43 -1.15
N SER A 75 3.27 11.65 -0.82
CA SER A 75 2.87 12.47 0.33
C SER A 75 3.25 11.85 1.69
N LEU A 76 3.26 10.52 1.79
CA LEU A 76 3.71 9.79 2.98
C LEU A 76 5.24 9.82 3.10
N GLU A 77 5.97 9.65 2.00
CA GLU A 77 7.43 9.71 1.96
C GLU A 77 7.94 11.09 2.42
N LEU A 78 7.33 12.16 1.92
CA LEU A 78 7.61 13.53 2.37
C LEU A 78 7.36 13.77 3.87
N ARG A 79 6.46 13.01 4.50
CA ARG A 79 6.20 13.10 5.95
C ARG A 79 7.25 12.35 6.75
N ILE A 80 7.63 11.15 6.30
CA ILE A 80 8.68 10.34 6.92
C ILE A 80 10.01 11.10 6.90
N ASP A 81 10.36 11.74 5.76
CA ASP A 81 11.60 12.50 5.64
C ASP A 81 11.65 13.70 6.59
N ARG A 82 10.53 14.41 6.77
CA ARG A 82 10.45 15.53 7.72
C ARG A 82 10.61 15.07 9.17
N GLU A 83 9.95 13.98 9.54
CA GLU A 83 10.07 13.41 10.89
C GLU A 83 11.49 12.89 11.14
N HIS A 84 12.11 12.24 10.16
CA HIS A 84 13.49 11.77 10.25
C HIS A 84 14.48 12.92 10.41
N HIS A 85 14.32 14.01 9.63
CA HIS A 85 15.19 15.18 9.76
C HIS A 85 15.09 15.82 11.15
N THR A 86 13.87 15.96 11.68
CA THR A 86 13.62 16.53 13.02
C THR A 86 14.25 15.67 14.13
N ILE A 87 14.19 14.34 14.01
CA ILE A 87 14.79 13.41 14.99
C ILE A 87 16.33 13.50 14.94
N VAL A 88 16.92 13.56 13.74
CA VAL A 88 18.37 13.66 13.58
C VAL A 88 18.89 14.98 14.14
N GLU A 89 18.25 16.10 13.84
CA GLU A 89 18.64 17.42 14.36
C GLU A 89 18.55 17.49 15.89
N GLY A 90 17.47 16.98 16.48
CA GLY A 90 17.33 16.92 17.93
C GLY A 90 18.41 16.08 18.60
N ARG A 91 18.83 14.98 17.95
CA ARG A 91 19.89 14.10 18.44
C ARG A 91 21.27 14.75 18.36
N GLU A 92 21.54 15.51 17.30
CA GLU A 92 22.78 16.29 17.16
C GLU A 92 22.87 17.44 18.16
N GLN A 93 21.76 18.13 18.44
CA GLN A 93 21.68 19.20 19.44
C GLN A 93 21.92 18.68 20.85
N MET A 94 21.34 17.52 21.22
CA MET A 94 21.65 16.88 22.50
C MET A 94 23.13 16.53 22.62
N ASN A 95 23.71 15.90 21.60
CA ASN A 95 25.11 15.49 21.61
C ASN A 95 26.06 16.70 21.74
N ARG A 96 25.75 17.82 21.06
CA ARG A 96 26.47 19.09 21.22
C ARG A 96 26.30 19.69 22.61
N ALA A 97 25.09 19.66 23.17
CA ALA A 97 24.81 20.18 24.51
C ALA A 97 25.48 19.35 25.63
N GLU A 98 25.68 18.05 25.43
CA GLU A 98 26.45 17.19 26.33
C GLU A 98 27.95 17.45 26.27
N LEU A 99 28.51 17.68 25.07
CA LEU A 99 29.92 18.02 24.88
C LEU A 99 30.29 19.39 25.46
N ALA A 100 29.39 20.37 25.41
CA ALA A 100 29.62 21.73 25.93
C ALA A 100 29.53 21.83 27.47
N LYS A 101 29.09 20.77 28.16
CA LYS A 101 29.02 20.69 29.64
C LYS A 101 30.24 20.02 30.27
N ARG A 102 31.21 19.57 29.47
CA ARG A 102 32.50 19.02 29.91
C ARG A 102 33.60 20.06 29.78
#